data_AF-A0A7S4HAG5-F1
#
_entry.id   AF-A0A7S4HAG5-F1
#
_cell.length_a   1.000
_cell.length_b   1.000
_cell.length_c   1.000
_cell.angle_alpha   90.00
_cell.angle_beta   90.00
_cell.angle_gamma   90.00
#
_symmetry.space_group_name_H-M   'P 1'
#
loop_
_entity.id
_entity.type
_entity.pdbx_description
1 polymer ?
#
loop_
_entity_poly.entity_id
_entity_poly.type
_entity_poly.pdbx_seq_one_letter_code
_entity_poly.pdbx_strand_id
1 'polypeptide(L)'
;MNPAMMSSDCPPLSADMLLQVLHSAQDHTMEVRQPAEKVLEKWGALPEFPASLYAVMMNEGGGENERFLAAVCLKNCLSRWWSRRLDVGADAVMKTQFRSMIISQLDIHHKQIAKQIAVIIAKMARTDWPDHWPDLFPTLLMALEHGGALARSRSLLFLHQVIKELSAKVVGPVRKHLAQVSPEIFSILFRLYKTSHPIADHNAEAAFVELYITKISRRLLCYGFPRLDLSEEITSYLEFSLQSLQARTFLTFNEDNEAHQHVSKTSVKTAILINELHHALPLSFSKFLPAFLSQALQTLEHYAQAVVTNPSHSFQVHQEE
;
A
#
# COMPACT_ATOMS: atom_id res chain seq x y z
N MET A 1 12.27 21.32 54.20
CA MET A 1 11.88 21.21 52.77
C MET A 1 11.98 19.74 52.40
N ASN A 2 10.84 19.15 52.04
CA ASN A 2 10.68 17.70 51.90
C ASN A 2 11.22 17.22 50.54
N PRO A 3 12.12 16.21 50.48
CA PRO A 3 12.70 15.72 49.23
C PRO A 3 11.81 14.66 48.56
N ALA A 4 10.52 14.99 48.36
CA ALA A 4 9.50 14.05 47.89
C ALA A 4 8.71 14.55 46.67
N MET A 5 9.32 15.36 45.79
CA MET A 5 8.64 15.93 44.61
C MET A 5 9.35 15.70 43.26
N MET A 6 10.21 14.68 43.12
CA MET A 6 10.87 14.36 41.84
C MET A 6 10.96 12.86 41.50
N SER A 7 9.86 12.10 41.64
CA SER A 7 9.73 10.74 41.08
C SER A 7 8.26 10.33 40.90
N SER A 8 7.61 10.77 39.82
CA SER A 8 6.39 10.14 39.29
C SER A 8 6.68 9.68 37.87
N ASP A 9 7.48 8.61 37.87
CA ASP A 9 8.24 8.07 36.77
C ASP A 9 7.33 7.39 35.74
N CYS A 10 7.76 7.40 34.48
CA CYS A 10 7.13 6.62 33.43
C CYS A 10 7.03 5.15 33.90
N PRO A 11 5.85 4.49 33.81
CA PRO A 11 5.75 3.10 34.24
C PRO A 11 6.71 2.23 33.42
N PRO A 12 7.25 1.14 34.01
CA PRO A 12 8.13 0.24 33.30
C PRO A 12 7.40 -0.39 32.12
N LEU A 13 8.10 -0.56 31.01
CA LEU A 13 7.56 -1.24 29.84
C LEU A 13 7.48 -2.75 30.14
N SER A 14 6.25 -3.25 30.31
CA SER A 14 5.92 -4.67 30.42
C SER A 14 4.74 -4.96 29.50
N ALA A 15 4.51 -6.24 29.16
CA ALA A 15 3.42 -6.62 28.25
C ALA A 15 2.04 -6.18 28.79
N ASP A 16 1.77 -6.44 30.06
CA ASP A 16 0.50 -6.10 30.70
C ASP A 16 0.29 -4.59 30.79
N MET A 17 1.34 -3.85 31.17
CA MET A 17 1.28 -2.39 31.24
C MET A 17 1.10 -1.78 29.84
N LEU A 18 1.76 -2.34 28.81
CA LEU A 18 1.60 -1.88 27.44
C LEU A 18 0.15 -2.05 26.98
N LEU A 19 -0.45 -3.21 27.22
CA LEU A 19 -1.85 -3.45 26.88
C LEU A 19 -2.79 -2.49 27.61
N GLN A 20 -2.58 -2.29 28.91
CA GLN A 20 -3.39 -1.34 29.69
C GLN A 20 -3.25 0.10 29.18
N VAL A 21 -2.03 0.56 28.87
CA VAL A 21 -1.82 1.91 28.31
C VAL A 21 -2.45 2.05 26.93
N LEU A 22 -2.34 1.04 26.07
CA LEU A 22 -3.00 1.04 24.76
C LEU A 22 -4.53 1.07 24.90
N HIS A 23 -5.08 0.37 25.88
CA HIS A 23 -6.50 0.42 26.19
C HIS A 23 -6.92 1.83 26.66
N SER A 24 -6.22 2.40 27.64
CA SER A 24 -6.49 3.75 28.16
C SER A 24 -6.30 4.86 27.11
N ALA A 25 -5.39 4.68 26.16
CA ALA A 25 -5.18 5.63 25.06
C ALA A 25 -6.35 5.67 24.05
N GLN A 26 -7.30 4.73 24.15
CA GLN A 26 -8.48 4.66 23.31
C GLN A 26 -9.75 5.13 24.04
N ASP A 27 -9.63 5.51 25.32
CA ASP A 27 -10.76 6.00 26.11
C ASP A 27 -11.31 7.32 25.54
N HIS A 28 -12.63 7.50 25.64
CA HIS A 28 -13.30 8.73 25.24
C HIS A 28 -13.01 9.89 26.22
N THR A 29 -12.62 9.56 27.45
CA THR A 29 -12.32 10.50 28.53
C THR A 29 -10.90 11.06 28.38
N MET A 30 -10.82 12.37 28.14
CA MET A 30 -9.55 13.08 27.93
C MET A 30 -8.56 12.92 29.10
N GLU A 31 -9.07 12.86 30.33
CA GLU A 31 -8.28 12.69 31.56
C GLU A 31 -7.59 11.32 31.66
N VAL A 32 -8.15 10.29 31.01
CA VAL A 32 -7.57 8.93 30.94
C VAL A 32 -6.67 8.80 29.71
N ARG A 33 -7.10 9.36 28.57
CA ARG A 33 -6.37 9.26 27.31
C ARG A 33 -5.04 10.01 27.31
N GLN A 34 -5.02 11.27 27.78
CA GLN A 34 -3.81 12.09 27.69
C GLN A 34 -2.62 11.55 28.49
N PRO A 35 -2.78 11.05 29.73
CA PRO A 35 -1.69 10.41 30.44
C PRO A 35 -1.16 9.18 29.70
N ALA A 36 -2.04 8.36 29.13
CA ALA A 36 -1.66 7.17 28.37
C ALA A 36 -0.85 7.52 27.10
N GLU A 37 -1.29 8.52 26.33
CA GLU A 37 -0.55 9.02 25.17
C GLU A 37 0.85 9.53 25.54
N LYS A 38 0.99 10.25 26.66
CA LYS A 38 2.29 10.70 27.17
C LYS A 38 3.21 9.54 27.56
N VAL A 39 2.66 8.46 28.11
CA VAL A 39 3.43 7.24 28.41
C VAL A 39 3.91 6.58 27.12
N LEU A 40 3.04 6.44 26.11
CA LEU A 40 3.42 5.90 24.80
C LEU A 40 4.50 6.76 24.12
N GLU A 41 4.45 8.07 24.27
CA GLU A 41 5.48 8.98 23.75
C GLU A 41 6.83 8.76 24.45
N LYS A 42 6.83 8.63 25.78
CA LYS A 42 8.03 8.34 26.58
C LYS A 42 8.63 6.97 26.26
N TRP A 43 7.81 5.93 26.15
CA TRP A 43 8.28 4.60 25.73
C TRP A 43 8.80 4.58 24.29
N GLY A 44 8.32 5.52 23.47
CA GLY A 44 8.90 5.85 22.18
C GLY A 44 10.32 6.41 22.23
N ALA A 45 11.07 6.28 23.34
CA ALA A 45 12.52 6.44 23.54
C ALA A 45 13.28 5.08 23.69
N LEU A 46 12.58 4.01 24.11
CA LEU A 46 13.14 2.73 24.54
C LEU A 46 13.45 1.73 23.38
N PRO A 47 14.65 1.13 23.31
CA PRO A 47 15.02 0.18 22.25
C PRO A 47 14.08 -1.02 22.08
N GLU A 48 13.50 -1.52 23.16
CA GLU A 48 12.63 -2.70 23.21
C GLU A 48 11.16 -2.39 22.82
N PHE A 49 10.76 -1.12 22.80
CA PHE A 49 9.38 -0.71 22.53
C PHE A 49 8.83 -1.17 21.17
N PRO A 50 9.56 -1.09 20.04
CA PRO A 50 9.10 -1.62 18.76
C PRO A 50 8.80 -3.12 18.80
N ALA A 51 9.63 -3.89 19.52
CA ALA A 51 9.43 -5.33 19.64
C ALA A 51 8.18 -5.64 20.48
N SER A 52 7.96 -4.92 21.58
CA SER A 52 6.76 -5.05 22.41
C SER A 52 5.48 -4.67 21.64
N LEU A 53 5.51 -3.59 20.86
CA LEU A 53 4.39 -3.18 20.01
C LEU A 53 4.11 -4.23 18.92
N TYR A 54 5.16 -4.79 18.31
CA TYR A 54 5.01 -5.87 17.33
C TYR A 54 4.36 -7.11 17.95
N ALA A 55 4.77 -7.51 19.15
CA ALA A 55 4.19 -8.64 19.87
C ALA A 55 2.69 -8.44 20.14
N VAL A 56 2.29 -7.25 20.58
CA VAL A 56 0.86 -6.92 20.77
C VAL A 56 0.11 -6.93 19.43
N MET A 57 0.63 -6.29 18.40
CA MET A 57 0.02 -6.24 17.07
C MET A 57 -0.27 -7.65 16.51
N MET A 58 0.67 -8.59 16.70
CA MET A 58 0.58 -9.96 16.18
C MET A 58 -0.19 -10.92 17.07
N ASN A 59 -0.55 -10.53 18.30
CA ASN A 59 -1.31 -11.39 19.20
C ASN A 59 -2.79 -11.48 18.77
N GLU A 60 -3.14 -12.54 18.04
CA GLU A 60 -4.51 -12.74 17.56
C GLU A 60 -5.55 -12.99 18.66
N GLY A 61 -5.11 -13.42 19.85
CA GLY A 61 -5.98 -13.56 21.03
C GLY A 61 -6.26 -12.26 21.79
N GLY A 62 -5.61 -11.15 21.40
CA GLY A 62 -5.80 -9.83 22.01
C GLY A 62 -6.95 -9.02 21.38
N GLY A 63 -7.33 -7.92 22.04
CA GLY A 63 -8.36 -7.00 21.53
C GLY A 63 -7.94 -6.32 20.21
N GLU A 64 -8.85 -6.27 19.24
CA GLU A 64 -8.58 -5.76 17.89
C GLU A 64 -8.12 -4.29 17.90
N ASN A 65 -8.73 -3.50 18.78
CA ASN A 65 -8.45 -2.08 18.97
C ASN A 65 -7.02 -1.86 19.46
N GLU A 66 -6.59 -2.59 20.48
CA GLU A 66 -5.23 -2.56 21.02
C GLU A 66 -4.20 -3.02 19.98
N ARG A 67 -4.50 -4.09 19.23
CA ARG A 67 -3.64 -4.56 18.13
C ARG A 67 -3.48 -3.51 17.04
N PHE A 68 -4.58 -2.86 16.65
CA PHE A 68 -4.54 -1.82 15.63
C PHE A 68 -3.78 -0.58 16.12
N LEU A 69 -4.03 -0.12 17.35
CA LEU A 69 -3.29 0.99 17.93
C LEU A 69 -1.79 0.66 18.05
N ALA A 70 -1.44 -0.57 18.46
CA ALA A 70 -0.06 -1.03 18.49
C ALA A 70 0.60 -0.96 17.10
N ALA A 71 -0.11 -1.36 16.04
CA ALA A 71 0.36 -1.24 14.66
C ALA A 71 0.61 0.23 14.25
N VAL A 72 -0.27 1.15 14.65
CA VAL A 72 -0.13 2.59 14.40
C VAL A 72 1.07 3.17 15.15
N CYS A 73 1.21 2.85 16.44
CA CYS A 73 2.35 3.24 17.27
C CYS A 73 3.67 2.69 16.70
N LEU A 74 3.69 1.44 16.27
CA LEU A 74 4.87 0.79 15.70
C LEU A 74 5.33 1.51 14.44
N LYS A 75 4.40 1.80 13.52
CA LYS A 75 4.70 2.59 12.32
C LYS A 75 5.31 3.94 12.68
N ASN A 76 4.73 4.66 13.65
CA ASN A 76 5.21 5.99 14.05
C ASN A 76 6.59 5.91 14.74
N CYS A 77 6.82 4.88 15.54
CA CYS A 77 8.10 4.62 16.19
C CYS A 77 9.21 4.34 15.15
N LEU A 78 8.99 3.37 14.26
CA LEU A 78 9.96 3.01 13.21
C LEU A 78 10.24 4.17 12.26
N SER A 79 9.23 4.97 11.92
CA SER A 79 9.42 6.18 11.09
C SER A 79 10.42 7.16 11.68
N ARG A 80 10.49 7.26 13.01
CA ARG A 80 11.39 8.20 13.71
C ARG A 80 12.79 7.61 13.89
N TRP A 81 12.90 6.30 14.07
CA TRP A 81 14.14 5.67 14.55
C TRP A 81 14.92 4.91 13.49
N TRP A 82 14.23 4.31 12.53
CA TRP A 82 14.83 3.34 11.63
C TRP A 82 15.98 3.92 10.83
N SER A 83 15.80 5.13 10.29
CA SER A 83 16.84 5.84 9.53
C SER A 83 17.91 6.51 10.39
N ARG A 84 17.63 6.78 11.68
CA ARG A 84 18.55 7.49 12.58
C ARG A 84 19.61 6.57 13.18
N ARG A 85 19.29 5.29 13.39
CA ARG A 85 20.23 4.30 13.92
C ARG A 85 21.15 3.80 12.81
N LEU A 86 22.45 3.82 13.09
CA LEU A 86 23.47 3.27 12.19
C LEU A 86 23.30 1.76 12.08
N ASP A 87 23.54 1.21 10.89
CA ASP A 87 23.47 -0.23 10.67
C ASP A 87 24.79 -0.90 11.09
N VAL A 88 25.07 -0.90 12.40
CA VAL A 88 26.30 -1.45 12.99
C VAL A 88 26.03 -2.21 14.28
N GLY A 89 26.83 -3.23 14.56
CA GLY A 89 26.78 -3.99 15.81
C GLY A 89 25.38 -4.60 16.09
N ALA A 90 24.87 -4.38 17.31
CA ALA A 90 23.59 -4.94 17.74
C ALA A 90 22.39 -4.37 16.98
N ASP A 91 22.44 -3.10 16.55
CA ASP A 91 21.37 -2.47 15.77
C ASP A 91 21.22 -3.14 14.39
N ALA A 92 22.32 -3.57 13.77
CA ALA A 92 22.27 -4.28 12.48
C ALA A 92 21.61 -5.66 12.57
N VAL A 93 21.92 -6.40 13.65
CA VAL A 93 21.29 -7.70 13.92
C VAL A 93 19.79 -7.52 14.13
N MET A 94 19.39 -6.55 14.95
CA MET A 94 17.98 -6.23 15.22
C MET A 94 17.25 -5.83 13.93
N LYS A 95 17.83 -4.92 13.13
CA LYS A 95 17.22 -4.48 11.86
C LYS A 95 17.04 -5.65 10.90
N THR A 96 18.03 -6.52 10.78
CA THR A 96 17.97 -7.71 9.92
C THR A 96 16.87 -8.67 10.37
N GLN A 97 16.82 -9.00 11.67
CA GLN A 97 15.76 -9.85 12.21
C GLN A 97 14.37 -9.25 11.98
N PHE A 98 14.21 -7.95 12.21
CA PHE A 98 12.94 -7.27 12.05
C PHE A 98 12.49 -7.24 10.58
N ARG A 99 13.42 -7.02 9.63
CA ARG A 99 13.16 -7.11 8.18
C ARG A 99 12.65 -8.49 7.78
N SER A 100 13.36 -9.55 8.14
CA SER A 100 12.95 -10.92 7.84
C SER A 100 11.60 -11.27 8.47
N MET A 101 11.37 -10.84 9.72
CA MET A 101 10.14 -11.09 10.45
C MET A 101 8.93 -10.36 9.86
N ILE A 102 9.08 -9.11 9.44
CA ILE A 102 7.93 -8.30 9.00
C ILE A 102 7.51 -8.61 7.55
N ILE A 103 8.45 -8.94 6.68
CA ILE A 103 8.14 -9.30 5.29
C ILE A 103 7.48 -10.67 5.16
N SER A 104 7.74 -11.58 6.12
CA SER A 104 7.12 -12.91 6.14
C SER A 104 5.64 -12.88 6.52
N GLN A 105 5.09 -11.72 6.92
CA GLN A 105 3.71 -11.57 7.39
C GLN A 105 2.69 -11.50 6.26
N LEU A 106 2.72 -12.51 5.39
CA LEU A 106 1.89 -12.59 4.18
C LEU A 106 0.52 -13.21 4.46
N ASP A 107 0.34 -13.91 5.58
CA ASP A 107 -0.91 -14.58 5.94
C ASP A 107 -1.76 -13.77 6.94
N ILE A 108 -1.50 -12.47 7.10
CA ILE A 108 -2.28 -11.62 8.01
C ILE A 108 -3.70 -11.42 7.49
N HIS A 109 -4.68 -11.91 8.25
CA HIS A 109 -6.10 -11.78 7.91
C HIS A 109 -6.63 -10.35 8.12
N HIS A 110 -6.18 -9.66 9.18
CA HIS A 110 -6.70 -8.35 9.53
C HIS A 110 -6.29 -7.25 8.53
N LYS A 111 -7.22 -6.82 7.66
CA LYS A 111 -6.98 -5.89 6.54
C LYS A 111 -6.30 -4.57 6.98
N GLN A 112 -6.70 -3.96 8.11
CA GLN A 112 -6.10 -2.68 8.54
C GLN A 112 -4.68 -2.81 9.11
N ILE A 113 -4.38 -3.89 9.85
CA ILE A 113 -3.02 -4.19 10.32
C ILE A 113 -2.11 -4.45 9.13
N ALA A 114 -2.56 -5.24 8.14
CA ALA A 114 -1.83 -5.45 6.90
C ALA A 114 -1.46 -4.13 6.19
N LYS A 115 -2.36 -3.13 6.18
CA LYS A 115 -2.05 -1.79 5.65
C LYS A 115 -0.96 -1.08 6.46
N GLN A 116 -0.97 -1.17 7.80
CA GLN A 116 0.10 -0.57 8.60
C GLN A 116 1.45 -1.24 8.32
N ILE A 117 1.47 -2.58 8.21
CA ILE A 117 2.67 -3.35 7.86
C ILE A 117 3.19 -2.96 6.49
N ALA A 118 2.31 -2.81 5.48
CA ALA A 118 2.70 -2.35 4.15
C ALA A 118 3.42 -0.99 4.20
N VAL A 119 2.93 -0.06 5.01
CA VAL A 119 3.55 1.26 5.20
C VAL A 119 4.89 1.15 5.95
N ILE A 120 4.98 0.29 6.95
CA ILE A 120 6.23 0.03 7.67
C ILE A 120 7.29 -0.53 6.71
N ILE A 121 6.97 -1.60 5.97
CA ILE A 121 7.85 -2.22 4.98
C ILE A 121 8.33 -1.17 3.97
N ALA A 122 7.44 -0.34 3.43
CA ALA A 122 7.82 0.68 2.47
C ALA A 122 8.77 1.75 3.05
N LYS A 123 8.53 2.19 4.29
CA LYS A 123 9.40 3.15 4.97
C LYS A 123 10.79 2.59 5.24
N MET A 124 10.87 1.32 5.63
CA MET A 124 12.15 0.61 5.81
C MET A 124 12.86 0.40 4.46
N ALA A 125 12.13 -0.01 3.42
CA ALA A 125 12.66 -0.20 2.08
C ALA A 125 13.29 1.08 1.51
N ARG A 126 12.74 2.26 1.85
CA ARG A 126 13.29 3.54 1.41
C ARG A 126 14.73 3.80 1.85
N THR A 127 15.17 3.24 2.97
CA THR A 127 16.53 3.40 3.49
C THR A 127 17.39 2.19 3.23
N ASP A 128 16.82 0.99 3.26
CA ASP A 128 17.59 -0.24 3.36
C ASP A 128 17.70 -0.98 2.03
N TRP A 129 16.80 -0.73 1.07
CA TRP A 129 16.85 -1.35 -0.24
C TRP A 129 17.68 -0.50 -1.23
N PRO A 130 18.57 -1.10 -2.04
CA PRO A 130 18.80 -2.54 -2.20
C PRO A 130 19.88 -3.17 -1.30
N ASP A 131 20.79 -2.37 -0.75
CA ASP A 131 22.07 -2.88 -0.22
C ASP A 131 21.91 -3.72 1.06
N HIS A 132 21.02 -3.29 1.96
CA HIS A 132 20.81 -3.96 3.24
C HIS A 132 19.64 -4.95 3.19
N TRP A 133 18.69 -4.77 2.27
CA TRP A 133 17.48 -5.61 2.15
C TRP A 133 17.26 -6.22 0.75
N PRO A 134 18.20 -7.03 0.24
CA PRO A 134 18.15 -7.55 -1.13
C PRO A 134 16.98 -8.54 -1.38
N ASP A 135 16.53 -9.25 -0.35
CA ASP A 135 15.45 -10.24 -0.39
C ASP A 135 14.03 -9.65 -0.44
N LEU A 136 13.89 -8.31 -0.37
CA LEU A 136 12.59 -7.62 -0.37
C LEU A 136 11.72 -7.96 -1.58
N PHE A 137 12.17 -7.67 -2.80
CA PHE A 137 11.40 -7.98 -4.00
C PHE A 137 11.29 -9.49 -4.26
N PRO A 138 12.37 -10.30 -4.17
CA PRO A 138 12.28 -11.74 -4.35
C PRO A 138 11.21 -12.41 -3.48
N THR A 139 11.11 -12.03 -2.20
CA THR A 139 10.11 -12.59 -1.28
C THR A 139 8.69 -12.24 -1.70
N LEU A 140 8.43 -10.97 -2.03
CA LEU A 140 7.11 -10.52 -2.46
C LEU A 140 6.70 -11.13 -3.81
N LEU A 141 7.63 -11.20 -4.77
CA LEU A 141 7.39 -11.77 -6.09
C LEU A 141 7.11 -13.28 -6.01
N MET A 142 7.87 -14.02 -5.20
CA MET A 142 7.65 -15.45 -4.98
C MET A 142 6.25 -15.72 -4.45
N ALA A 143 5.77 -14.92 -3.50
CA ALA A 143 4.43 -15.03 -2.95
C ALA A 143 3.32 -14.57 -3.92
N LEU A 144 3.60 -13.65 -4.84
CA LEU A 144 2.66 -13.29 -5.92
C LEU A 144 2.44 -14.46 -6.88
N GLU A 145 3.51 -15.15 -7.25
CA GLU A 145 3.45 -16.24 -8.22
C GLU A 145 2.93 -17.53 -7.59
N HIS A 146 3.48 -17.94 -6.45
CA HIS A 146 3.28 -19.27 -5.87
C HIS A 146 2.43 -19.27 -4.60
N GLY A 147 2.13 -18.11 -4.04
CA GLY A 147 1.35 -18.00 -2.81
C GLY A 147 -0.15 -18.27 -3.01
N GLY A 148 -0.84 -18.54 -1.90
CA GLY A 148 -2.30 -18.58 -1.87
C GLY A 148 -2.94 -17.21 -2.10
N ALA A 149 -4.27 -17.18 -2.24
CA ALA A 149 -5.10 -15.98 -2.37
C ALA A 149 -4.71 -14.84 -1.41
N LEU A 150 -4.62 -15.17 -0.11
CA LEU A 150 -4.27 -14.23 0.94
C LEU A 150 -2.85 -13.68 0.79
N ALA A 151 -1.85 -14.57 0.69
CA ALA A 151 -0.46 -14.19 0.52
C ALA A 151 -0.24 -13.32 -0.73
N ARG A 152 -0.93 -13.62 -1.85
CA ARG A 152 -0.91 -12.81 -3.07
C ARG A 152 -1.50 -11.43 -2.84
N SER A 153 -2.65 -11.34 -2.17
CA SER A 153 -3.28 -10.05 -1.81
C SER A 153 -2.36 -9.20 -0.92
N ARG A 154 -1.71 -9.81 0.08
CA ARG A 154 -0.75 -9.11 0.96
C ARG A 154 0.50 -8.68 0.22
N SER A 155 1.03 -9.54 -0.63
CA SER A 155 2.19 -9.22 -1.45
C SER A 155 1.91 -8.05 -2.39
N LEU A 156 0.75 -8.00 -3.05
CA LEU A 156 0.33 -6.86 -3.88
C LEU A 156 0.22 -5.56 -3.07
N LEU A 157 -0.36 -5.64 -1.87
CA LEU A 157 -0.48 -4.50 -0.96
C LEU A 157 0.89 -3.96 -0.54
N PHE A 158 1.80 -4.86 -0.12
CA PHE A 158 3.14 -4.50 0.34
C PHE A 158 3.97 -3.94 -0.83
N LEU A 159 3.96 -4.64 -1.97
CA LEU A 159 4.63 -4.23 -3.20
C LEU A 159 4.15 -2.85 -3.66
N HIS A 160 2.84 -2.60 -3.65
CA HIS A 160 2.30 -1.30 -4.00
C HIS A 160 2.85 -0.16 -3.13
N GLN A 161 2.90 -0.37 -1.82
CA GLN A 161 3.35 0.66 -0.91
C GLN A 161 4.87 0.88 -1.01
N VAL A 162 5.65 -0.18 -1.22
CA VAL A 162 7.09 -0.11 -1.51
C VAL A 162 7.37 0.67 -2.79
N ILE A 163 6.75 0.28 -3.91
CA ILE A 163 6.94 0.95 -5.20
C ILE A 163 6.51 2.42 -5.12
N LYS A 164 5.42 2.72 -4.41
CA LYS A 164 4.98 4.11 -4.17
C LYS A 164 6.04 4.92 -3.43
N GLU A 165 6.62 4.37 -2.37
CA GLU A 165 7.62 5.07 -1.55
C GLU A 165 8.94 5.27 -2.31
N LEU A 166 9.42 4.24 -3.03
CA LEU A 166 10.63 4.33 -3.84
C LEU A 166 10.47 5.28 -5.04
N SER A 167 9.29 5.29 -5.66
CA SER A 167 8.96 6.19 -6.78
C SER A 167 8.84 7.66 -6.35
N ALA A 168 8.68 7.96 -5.06
CA ALA A 168 8.66 9.35 -4.58
C ALA A 168 10.06 9.99 -4.58
N LYS A 169 11.12 9.18 -4.57
CA LYS A 169 12.53 9.62 -4.54
C LYS A 169 13.15 9.51 -5.94
N VAL A 170 12.70 10.36 -6.86
CA VAL A 170 12.98 10.28 -8.32
C VAL A 170 14.43 10.63 -8.70
N VAL A 171 15.34 10.82 -7.75
CA VAL A 171 16.70 11.33 -8.00
C VAL A 171 17.76 10.31 -7.59
N GLY A 172 18.76 10.10 -8.46
CA GLY A 172 19.99 9.39 -8.12
C GLY A 172 19.94 7.85 -8.25
N PRO A 173 20.71 7.12 -7.42
CA PRO A 173 20.89 5.66 -7.54
C PRO A 173 19.62 4.81 -7.42
N VAL A 174 18.66 5.24 -6.59
CA VAL A 174 17.41 4.49 -6.35
C VAL A 174 16.59 4.32 -7.62
N ARG A 175 16.55 5.34 -8.49
CA ARG A 175 15.87 5.25 -9.79
C ARG A 175 16.50 4.20 -10.70
N LYS A 176 17.83 4.10 -10.69
CA LYS A 176 18.56 3.10 -11.49
C LYS A 176 18.24 1.68 -11.01
N HIS A 177 18.29 1.45 -9.70
CA HIS A 177 17.91 0.16 -9.14
C HIS A 177 16.44 -0.18 -9.41
N LEU A 178 15.52 0.78 -9.24
CA LEU A 178 14.12 0.56 -9.56
C LEU A 178 13.93 0.17 -11.02
N ALA A 179 14.61 0.85 -11.95
CA ALA A 179 14.57 0.52 -13.37
C ALA A 179 15.12 -0.88 -13.69
N GLN A 180 16.08 -1.39 -12.92
CA GLN A 180 16.61 -2.73 -13.09
C GLN A 180 15.61 -3.83 -12.69
N VAL A 181 14.86 -3.62 -11.60
CA VAL A 181 13.87 -4.62 -11.11
C VAL A 181 12.49 -4.48 -11.76
N SER A 182 12.20 -3.33 -12.37
CA SER A 182 10.88 -3.03 -12.95
C SER A 182 10.41 -4.03 -14.01
N PRO A 183 11.25 -4.54 -14.95
CA PRO A 183 10.81 -5.48 -15.97
C PRO A 183 10.27 -6.79 -15.41
N GLU A 184 10.98 -7.38 -14.43
CA GLU A 184 10.55 -8.65 -13.79
C GLU A 184 9.23 -8.47 -13.05
N ILE A 185 9.14 -7.41 -12.22
CA ILE A 185 7.93 -7.07 -11.49
C ILE A 185 6.77 -6.87 -12.46
N PHE A 186 6.98 -6.09 -13.52
CA PHE A 186 5.95 -5.80 -14.51
C PHE A 186 5.46 -7.06 -15.22
N SER A 187 6.35 -7.96 -15.62
CA SER A 187 5.97 -9.18 -16.33
C SER A 187 5.14 -10.13 -15.46
N ILE A 188 5.48 -10.27 -14.17
CA ILE A 188 4.66 -11.03 -13.21
C ILE A 188 3.27 -10.38 -13.08
N LEU A 189 3.21 -9.06 -12.87
CA LEU A 189 1.96 -8.34 -12.71
C LEU A 189 1.09 -8.44 -13.98
N PHE A 190 1.67 -8.34 -15.17
CA PHE A 190 0.90 -8.42 -16.40
C PHE A 190 0.36 -9.82 -16.67
N ARG A 191 1.11 -10.89 -16.34
CA ARG A 191 0.58 -12.25 -16.37
C ARG A 191 -0.63 -12.41 -15.45
N LEU A 192 -0.53 -11.94 -14.20
CA LEU A 192 -1.65 -11.96 -13.25
C LEU A 192 -2.83 -11.09 -13.72
N TYR A 193 -2.55 -9.98 -14.40
CA TYR A 193 -3.59 -9.11 -14.93
C TYR A 193 -4.43 -9.82 -15.99
N LYS A 194 -3.78 -10.52 -16.93
CA LYS A 194 -4.47 -11.25 -18.01
C LYS A 194 -5.38 -12.37 -17.50
N THR A 195 -5.08 -12.94 -16.33
CA THR A 195 -5.89 -14.00 -15.71
C THR A 195 -7.00 -13.45 -14.80
N SER A 196 -7.00 -12.15 -14.51
CA SER A 196 -7.99 -11.54 -13.62
C SER A 196 -9.21 -11.06 -14.42
N HIS A 197 -10.39 -11.62 -14.12
CA HIS A 197 -11.65 -11.30 -14.79
C HIS A 197 -12.74 -10.84 -13.80
N PRO A 198 -12.54 -9.71 -13.09
CA PRO A 198 -13.36 -9.35 -11.94
C PRO A 198 -14.84 -9.08 -12.24
N ILE A 199 -15.13 -8.60 -13.44
CA ILE A 199 -16.50 -8.24 -13.87
C ILE A 199 -17.31 -9.50 -14.18
N ALA A 200 -16.71 -10.46 -14.90
CA ALA A 200 -17.39 -11.72 -15.21
C ALA A 200 -17.72 -12.47 -13.92
N ASP A 201 -16.81 -12.44 -12.96
CA ASP A 201 -16.89 -13.26 -11.74
C ASP A 201 -17.55 -12.55 -10.55
N HIS A 202 -17.87 -11.26 -10.65
CA HIS A 202 -18.31 -10.41 -9.53
C HIS A 202 -17.39 -10.57 -8.29
N ASN A 203 -16.11 -10.81 -8.53
CA ASN A 203 -15.18 -11.31 -7.54
C ASN A 203 -14.35 -10.14 -6.96
N ALA A 204 -14.58 -9.83 -5.67
CA ALA A 204 -13.88 -8.76 -4.97
C ALA A 204 -12.37 -8.99 -4.87
N GLU A 205 -11.92 -10.25 -4.79
CA GLU A 205 -10.50 -10.58 -4.76
C GLU A 205 -9.84 -10.32 -6.12
N ALA A 206 -10.45 -10.79 -7.22
CA ALA A 206 -9.97 -10.52 -8.57
C ALA A 206 -9.94 -9.00 -8.85
N ALA A 207 -10.95 -8.27 -8.36
CA ALA A 207 -11.05 -6.82 -8.53
C ALA A 207 -9.96 -6.09 -7.73
N PHE A 208 -9.66 -6.57 -6.52
CA PHE A 208 -8.54 -6.10 -5.72
C PHE A 208 -7.21 -6.33 -6.43
N VAL A 209 -6.99 -7.53 -6.97
CA VAL A 209 -5.78 -7.91 -7.71
C VAL A 209 -5.56 -6.95 -8.88
N GLU A 210 -6.59 -6.75 -9.70
CA GLU A 210 -6.53 -5.84 -10.85
C GLU A 210 -6.21 -4.40 -10.42
N LEU A 211 -6.90 -3.90 -9.40
CA LEU A 211 -6.70 -2.55 -8.89
C LEU A 211 -5.25 -2.33 -8.45
N TYR A 212 -4.68 -3.28 -7.70
CA TYR A 212 -3.32 -3.15 -7.20
C TYR A 212 -2.27 -3.32 -8.29
N ILE A 213 -2.46 -4.23 -9.24
CA ILE A 213 -1.62 -4.32 -10.44
C ILE A 213 -1.62 -2.97 -11.17
N THR A 214 -2.79 -2.40 -11.46
CA THR A 214 -2.91 -1.10 -12.14
C THR A 214 -2.17 0.01 -11.37
N LYS A 215 -2.30 0.04 -10.04
CA LYS A 215 -1.62 1.02 -9.18
C LYS A 215 -0.10 0.86 -9.19
N ILE A 216 0.41 -0.36 -9.21
CA ILE A 216 1.86 -0.66 -9.25
C ILE A 216 2.41 -0.36 -10.65
N SER A 217 1.83 -0.97 -11.69
CA SER A 217 2.20 -0.78 -13.09
C SER A 217 2.25 0.70 -13.45
N ARG A 218 1.29 1.51 -12.97
CA ARG A 218 1.33 2.95 -13.22
C ARG A 218 2.59 3.64 -12.74
N ARG A 219 3.08 3.29 -11.54
CA ARG A 219 4.32 3.84 -11.00
C ARG A 219 5.54 3.28 -11.74
N LEU A 220 5.54 1.99 -12.05
CA LEU A 220 6.64 1.38 -12.81
C LEU A 220 6.77 1.99 -14.20
N LEU A 221 5.67 2.14 -14.95
CA LEU A 221 5.69 2.73 -16.29
C LEU A 221 6.19 4.19 -16.29
N CYS A 222 5.85 4.98 -15.26
CA CYS A 222 6.31 6.36 -15.18
C CYS A 222 7.77 6.51 -14.71
N TYR A 223 8.24 5.65 -13.79
CA TYR A 223 9.50 5.87 -13.08
C TYR A 223 10.56 4.77 -13.30
N GLY A 224 10.13 3.56 -13.65
CA GLY A 224 10.97 2.38 -13.86
C GLY A 224 11.35 2.10 -15.31
N PHE A 225 10.62 2.64 -16.30
CA PHE A 225 10.92 2.44 -17.71
C PHE A 225 11.34 3.74 -18.39
N PRO A 226 12.57 3.84 -18.91
CA PRO A 226 13.04 5.05 -19.60
C PRO A 226 12.41 5.24 -20.99
N ARG A 227 12.04 4.15 -21.68
CA ARG A 227 11.33 4.16 -22.98
C ARG A 227 10.28 3.06 -23.02
N LEU A 228 9.02 3.42 -23.26
CA LEU A 228 7.89 2.47 -23.30
C LEU A 228 7.74 1.78 -24.65
N ASP A 229 8.04 2.52 -25.72
CA ASP A 229 7.81 2.17 -27.11
C ASP A 229 8.65 0.98 -27.59
N LEU A 230 9.69 0.63 -26.82
CA LEU A 230 10.57 -0.51 -27.11
C LEU A 230 10.07 -1.84 -26.55
N SER A 231 9.07 -1.83 -25.68
CA SER A 231 8.57 -3.05 -25.06
C SER A 231 7.23 -3.45 -25.67
N GLU A 232 7.23 -4.61 -26.34
CA GLU A 232 6.00 -5.26 -26.79
C GLU A 232 5.08 -5.57 -25.61
N GLU A 233 5.66 -5.98 -24.47
CA GLU A 233 4.89 -6.30 -23.26
C GLU A 233 4.14 -5.08 -22.70
N ILE A 234 4.78 -3.90 -22.69
CA ILE A 234 4.13 -2.64 -22.29
C ILE A 234 3.05 -2.25 -23.29
N THR A 235 3.30 -2.43 -24.58
CA THR A 235 2.30 -2.17 -25.63
C THR A 235 1.06 -3.04 -25.43
N SER A 236 1.25 -4.35 -25.25
CA SER A 236 0.15 -5.29 -24.96
C SER A 236 -0.56 -4.98 -23.65
N TYR A 237 0.15 -4.53 -22.61
CA TYR A 237 -0.48 -4.10 -21.36
C TYR A 237 -1.41 -2.90 -21.59
N LEU A 238 -0.96 -1.89 -22.34
CA LEU A 238 -1.77 -0.70 -22.62
C LEU A 238 -3.00 -1.04 -23.46
N GLU A 239 -2.86 -1.91 -24.46
CA GLU A 239 -3.97 -2.42 -25.26
C GLU A 239 -4.97 -3.20 -24.38
N PHE A 240 -4.48 -4.07 -23.50
CA PHE A 240 -5.33 -4.82 -22.57
C PHE A 240 -6.05 -3.90 -21.58
N SER A 241 -5.38 -2.88 -21.05
CA SER A 241 -6.00 -1.85 -20.20
C SER A 241 -7.09 -1.06 -20.95
N LEU A 242 -6.88 -0.76 -22.23
CA LEU A 242 -7.88 -0.10 -23.06
C LEU A 242 -9.12 -0.99 -23.27
N GLN A 243 -8.92 -2.26 -23.62
CA GLN A 243 -10.01 -3.23 -23.77
C GLN A 243 -10.79 -3.42 -22.47
N SER A 244 -10.07 -3.46 -21.33
CA SER A 244 -10.68 -3.54 -20.01
C SER A 244 -11.55 -2.32 -19.71
N LEU A 245 -11.12 -1.10 -20.08
CA LEU A 245 -11.94 0.11 -19.98
C LEU A 245 -13.16 0.07 -20.89
N GLN A 246 -12.99 -0.36 -22.15
CA GLN A 246 -14.07 -0.51 -23.12
C GLN A 246 -15.18 -1.41 -22.59
N ALA A 247 -14.82 -2.58 -22.03
CA ALA A 247 -15.76 -3.52 -21.45
C ALA A 247 -16.53 -2.97 -20.24
N ARG A 248 -16.04 -1.90 -19.61
CA ARG A 248 -16.63 -1.28 -18.41
C ARG A 248 -17.51 -0.08 -18.70
N THR A 249 -17.42 0.50 -19.89
CA THR A 249 -18.09 1.76 -20.27
C THR A 249 -19.58 1.73 -19.96
N PHE A 250 -20.21 0.57 -20.15
CA PHE A 250 -21.66 0.39 -20.06
C PHE A 250 -22.11 -0.31 -18.77
N LEU A 251 -21.21 -0.50 -17.80
CA LEU A 251 -21.53 -1.16 -16.55
C LEU A 251 -22.03 -0.17 -15.52
N THR A 252 -23.15 -0.51 -14.89
CA THR A 252 -23.64 0.18 -13.70
C THR A 252 -22.91 -0.34 -12.47
N PHE A 253 -22.20 0.53 -11.77
CA PHE A 253 -21.53 0.18 -10.52
C PHE A 253 -22.52 0.27 -9.35
N ASN A 254 -22.40 -0.67 -8.42
CA ASN A 254 -23.13 -0.67 -7.17
C ASN A 254 -22.13 -0.31 -6.08
N GLU A 255 -22.31 0.82 -5.41
CA GLU A 255 -21.37 1.32 -4.41
C GLU A 255 -21.29 0.43 -3.17
N ASP A 256 -22.34 -0.35 -2.87
CA ASP A 256 -22.34 -1.29 -1.75
C ASP A 256 -21.51 -2.56 -2.03
N ASN A 257 -21.14 -2.80 -3.28
CA ASN A 257 -20.39 -4.00 -3.68
C ASN A 257 -18.87 -3.72 -3.74
N GLU A 258 -18.09 -4.41 -2.90
CA GLU A 258 -16.61 -4.23 -2.82
C GLU A 258 -15.91 -4.46 -4.18
N ALA A 259 -16.38 -5.43 -4.98
CA ALA A 259 -15.82 -5.68 -6.31
C ALA A 259 -16.10 -4.50 -7.26
N HIS A 260 -17.33 -3.97 -7.27
CA HIS A 260 -17.70 -2.80 -8.08
C HIS A 260 -16.91 -1.55 -7.66
N GLN A 261 -16.70 -1.33 -6.36
CA GLN A 261 -15.84 -0.26 -5.88
C GLN A 261 -14.39 -0.41 -6.39
N HIS A 262 -13.84 -1.62 -6.38
CA HIS A 262 -12.49 -1.88 -6.86
C HIS A 262 -12.37 -1.72 -8.39
N VAL A 263 -13.35 -2.19 -9.16
CA VAL A 263 -13.39 -2.03 -10.62
C VAL A 263 -13.51 -0.54 -11.00
N SER A 264 -14.39 0.21 -10.34
CA SER A 264 -14.52 1.66 -10.54
C SER A 264 -13.21 2.40 -10.23
N LYS A 265 -12.60 2.11 -9.08
CA LYS A 265 -11.26 2.65 -8.73
C LYS A 265 -10.21 2.29 -9.76
N THR A 266 -10.27 1.10 -10.36
CA THR A 266 -9.34 0.69 -11.42
C THR A 266 -9.50 1.57 -12.66
N SER A 267 -10.73 1.80 -13.13
CA SER A 267 -11.00 2.69 -14.27
C SER A 267 -10.40 4.09 -14.06
N VAL A 268 -10.59 4.66 -12.87
CA VAL A 268 -10.01 5.96 -12.49
C VAL A 268 -8.48 5.90 -12.49
N LYS A 269 -7.86 4.82 -11.98
CA LYS A 269 -6.39 4.70 -11.98
C LYS A 269 -5.82 4.50 -13.37
N THR A 270 -6.52 3.84 -14.28
CA THR A 270 -6.12 3.73 -15.70
C THR A 270 -6.21 5.09 -16.40
N ALA A 271 -7.25 5.88 -16.14
CA ALA A 271 -7.34 7.26 -16.64
C ALA A 271 -6.17 8.13 -16.16
N ILE A 272 -5.83 8.05 -14.86
CA ILE A 272 -4.68 8.78 -14.29
C ILE A 272 -3.36 8.29 -14.92
N LEU A 273 -3.21 6.99 -15.16
CA LEU A 273 -2.03 6.44 -15.85
C LEU A 273 -1.86 7.07 -17.23
N ILE A 274 -2.91 7.09 -18.05
CA ILE A 274 -2.88 7.67 -19.40
C ILE A 274 -2.41 9.13 -19.35
N ASN A 275 -2.95 9.91 -18.41
CA ASN A 275 -2.56 11.30 -18.23
C ASN A 275 -1.08 11.44 -17.80
N GLU A 276 -0.64 10.64 -16.82
CA GLU A 276 0.77 10.63 -16.37
C GLU A 276 1.72 10.21 -17.52
N LEU A 277 1.37 9.22 -18.33
CA LEU A 277 2.18 8.78 -19.47
C LEU A 277 2.27 9.84 -20.57
N HIS A 278 1.17 10.52 -20.86
CA HIS A 278 1.16 11.60 -21.84
C HIS A 278 2.11 12.73 -21.43
N HIS A 279 2.14 13.10 -20.14
CA HIS A 279 3.05 14.12 -19.63
C HIS A 279 4.50 13.65 -19.50
N ALA A 280 4.71 12.43 -19.00
CA ALA A 280 6.06 11.92 -18.74
C ALA A 280 6.78 11.49 -20.01
N LEU A 281 6.07 10.89 -20.97
CA LEU A 281 6.63 10.21 -22.14
C LEU A 281 5.77 10.49 -23.40
N PRO A 282 5.58 11.77 -23.80
CA PRO A 282 4.64 12.17 -24.85
C PRO A 282 4.91 11.49 -26.20
N LEU A 283 6.19 11.34 -26.59
CA LEU A 283 6.55 10.72 -27.86
C LEU A 283 6.26 9.21 -27.86
N SER A 284 6.71 8.48 -26.84
CA SER A 284 6.46 7.04 -26.71
C SER A 284 4.98 6.70 -26.56
N PHE A 285 4.19 7.59 -25.93
CA PHE A 285 2.75 7.39 -25.73
C PHE A 285 1.87 7.83 -26.92
N SER A 286 2.39 8.66 -27.83
CA SER A 286 1.64 9.27 -28.94
C SER A 286 0.82 8.27 -29.76
N LYS A 287 1.35 7.06 -30.01
CA LYS A 287 0.67 6.01 -30.79
C LYS A 287 -0.60 5.46 -30.12
N PHE A 288 -0.69 5.54 -28.78
CA PHE A 288 -1.83 5.04 -28.02
C PHE A 288 -2.89 6.12 -27.75
N LEU A 289 -2.49 7.39 -27.80
CA LEU A 289 -3.33 8.52 -27.41
C LEU A 289 -4.68 8.56 -28.15
N PRO A 290 -4.77 8.36 -29.48
CA PRO A 290 -6.06 8.40 -30.19
C PRO A 290 -7.08 7.39 -29.65
N ALA A 291 -6.63 6.16 -29.39
CA ALA A 291 -7.51 5.08 -28.94
C ALA A 291 -8.04 5.35 -27.52
N PHE A 292 -7.17 5.81 -26.61
CA PHE A 292 -7.58 6.19 -25.26
C PHE A 292 -8.47 7.44 -25.22
N LEU A 293 -8.24 8.44 -26.08
CA LEU A 293 -9.11 9.61 -26.19
C LEU A 293 -10.50 9.23 -26.72
N SER A 294 -10.56 8.38 -27.75
CA SER A 294 -11.82 7.87 -28.27
C SER A 294 -12.62 7.14 -27.18
N GLN A 295 -11.95 6.30 -26.39
CA GLN A 295 -12.58 5.62 -25.26
C GLN A 295 -13.08 6.59 -24.18
N ALA A 296 -12.30 7.62 -23.85
CA ALA A 296 -12.69 8.63 -22.87
C ALA A 296 -13.96 9.39 -23.33
N LEU A 297 -14.03 9.76 -24.61
CA LEU A 297 -15.20 10.42 -25.20
C LEU A 297 -16.44 9.51 -25.14
N GLN A 298 -16.32 8.24 -25.53
CA GLN A 298 -17.43 7.28 -25.44
C GLN A 298 -17.94 7.13 -23.99
N THR A 299 -17.03 7.13 -23.02
CA THR A 299 -17.40 7.05 -21.60
C THR A 299 -18.18 8.30 -21.15
N LEU A 300 -17.74 9.49 -21.58
CA LEU A 300 -18.42 10.75 -21.27
C LEU A 300 -19.80 10.85 -21.95
N GLU A 301 -19.91 10.42 -23.21
CA GLU A 301 -21.18 10.37 -23.94
C GLU A 301 -22.18 9.44 -23.25
N HIS A 302 -21.74 8.25 -22.85
CA HIS A 302 -22.59 7.31 -22.11
C HIS A 302 -23.03 7.89 -20.76
N TYR A 303 -22.11 8.49 -20.01
CA TYR A 303 -22.45 9.15 -18.74
C TYR A 303 -23.46 10.29 -18.94
N ALA A 304 -23.26 11.14 -19.95
CA ALA A 304 -24.19 12.22 -20.27
C ALA A 304 -25.59 11.69 -20.59
N GLN A 305 -25.69 10.62 -21.37
CA GLN A 305 -26.97 9.95 -21.67
C GLN A 305 -27.63 9.36 -20.41
N ALA A 306 -26.85 8.73 -19.52
CA ALA A 306 -27.36 8.18 -18.26
C ALA A 306 -27.93 9.29 -17.35
N VAL A 307 -27.25 10.44 -17.25
CA VAL A 307 -27.73 11.59 -16.46
C VAL A 307 -29.02 12.18 -17.05
N VAL A 308 -29.10 12.29 -18.38
CA VAL A 308 -30.31 12.80 -19.07
C VAL A 308 -31.50 11.85 -18.87
N THR A 309 -31.27 10.54 -18.89
CA THR A 309 -32.33 9.53 -18.78
C THR A 309 -32.75 9.25 -17.33
N ASN A 310 -31.86 9.45 -16.36
CA ASN A 310 -32.15 9.27 -14.93
C ASN A 310 -31.45 10.34 -14.05
N PRO A 311 -32.01 11.57 -13.98
CA PRO A 311 -31.37 12.70 -13.29
C PRO A 311 -31.17 12.48 -11.79
N SER A 312 -31.96 11.60 -11.15
CA SER A 312 -31.84 11.20 -9.74
C SER A 312 -30.53 10.49 -9.38
N HIS A 313 -29.84 9.84 -10.33
CA HIS A 313 -28.55 9.16 -10.08
C HIS A 313 -27.34 10.10 -10.07
N SER A 314 -27.48 11.32 -10.58
CA SER A 314 -26.37 12.28 -10.73
C SER A 314 -25.90 12.92 -9.40
N PHE A 315 -26.69 12.83 -8.34
CA PHE A 315 -26.45 13.55 -7.08
C PHE A 315 -25.90 12.71 -5.93
N GLN A 316 -25.81 11.38 -6.05
CA GLN A 316 -25.34 10.53 -4.95
C GLN A 316 -23.81 10.37 -4.88
N VAL A 317 -23.07 10.68 -5.95
CA VAL A 317 -21.61 10.43 -6.03
C VAL A 317 -20.76 11.48 -5.29
N HIS A 318 -21.36 12.57 -4.76
CA HIS A 318 -20.63 13.70 -4.15
C HIS A 318 -21.11 14.16 -2.77
N GLN A 319 -21.76 13.29 -2.00
CA GLN A 319 -22.02 13.56 -0.58
C GLN A 319 -21.28 12.54 0.29
N GLU A 320 -19.98 12.78 0.51
CA GLU A 320 -19.24 12.42 1.74
C GLU A 320 -17.74 12.74 1.49
N GLU A 321 -17.38 14.00 1.78
CA GLU A 321 -15.99 14.44 2.03
C GLU A 321 -15.47 13.89 3.36
#